data_AF-F1LGU1-F1
#
_entry.id   AF-F1LGU1-F1
#
_cell.length_a   1.000
_cell.length_b   1.000
_cell.length_c   1.000
_cell.angle_alpha   90.00
_cell.angle_beta   90.00
_cell.angle_gamma   90.00
#
_symmetry.space_group_name_H-M   'P 1'
#
loop_
_entity.id
_entity.type
_entity.pdbx_description
1 polymer ?
#
loop_
_entity_poly.entity_id
_entity_poly.type
_entity_poly.pdbx_seq_one_letter_code
_entity_poly.pdbx_strand_id
1 'polypeptide(L)'
;MYIDHLKEVNKGFHKVTDIVIRKLRSPSKKESSSEGVDFCKYGELIKLEKMLSGDVNDMVKVASIRSKQPWEPRLVFENTLAWEVIDSDTWGSASIVVATEDTGVILLSTGLSVPIFEANARIHQLAVREHFGLFLARIDKGKESSLIVFALADLRLAVQTG
;
A
#
# COMPACT_ATOMS: atom_id res chain seq x y z
N MET A 1 -1.41 52.52 5.80
CA MET A 1 -0.12 51.90 5.42
C MET A 1 -0.14 50.35 5.35
N TYR A 2 -1.30 49.68 5.30
CA TYR A 2 -1.36 48.22 5.02
C TYR A 2 -1.95 47.90 3.63
N ILE A 3 -2.74 48.84 3.07
CA ILE A 3 -3.40 48.69 1.77
C ILE A 3 -2.47 49.01 0.59
N ASP A 4 -1.46 49.86 0.79
CA ASP A 4 -0.58 50.28 -0.31
C ASP A 4 0.51 49.25 -0.63
N HIS A 5 0.87 48.36 0.31
CA HIS A 5 1.78 47.24 0.04
C HIS A 5 1.14 46.07 -0.73
N LEU A 6 -0.19 46.02 -0.84
CA LEU A 6 -0.88 45.03 -1.69
C LEU A 6 -0.98 45.44 -3.16
N LYS A 7 -0.59 46.67 -3.51
CA LYS A 7 -0.68 47.20 -4.88
C LYS A 7 0.61 47.02 -5.70
N GLU A 8 1.72 46.65 -5.09
CA GLU A 8 3.01 46.53 -5.79
C GLU A 8 3.46 45.10 -6.12
N VAL A 9 2.77 44.07 -5.61
CA VAL A 9 3.10 42.67 -5.91
C VAL A 9 2.10 42.10 -6.90
N ASN A 10 2.29 42.39 -8.20
CA ASN A 10 1.98 41.51 -9.34
C ASN A 10 2.16 42.23 -10.68
N LYS A 11 3.37 42.73 -10.95
CA LYS A 11 3.89 42.79 -12.33
C LYS A 11 4.55 41.45 -12.63
N GLY A 12 3.74 40.44 -12.88
CA GLY A 12 4.21 39.09 -13.17
C GLY A 12 3.06 38.11 -13.14
N PHE A 13 2.72 37.57 -14.30
CA PHE A 13 1.84 36.41 -14.54
C PHE A 13 0.76 36.12 -13.48
N HIS A 14 -0.48 36.55 -13.74
CA HIS A 14 -1.63 36.10 -12.96
C HIS A 14 -1.81 34.58 -13.12
N LYS A 15 -1.96 33.86 -12.00
CA LYS A 15 -2.28 32.44 -12.00
C LYS A 15 -3.62 32.22 -12.72
N VAL A 16 -3.76 31.12 -13.45
CA VAL A 16 -4.99 30.83 -14.21
C VAL A 16 -6.19 30.74 -13.26
N THR A 17 -5.97 30.25 -12.04
CA THR A 17 -6.96 30.21 -10.96
C THR A 17 -7.53 31.58 -10.57
N ASP A 18 -6.70 32.64 -10.54
CA ASP A 18 -7.15 33.98 -10.19
C ASP A 18 -8.08 34.57 -11.26
N ILE A 19 -7.82 34.24 -12.53
CA ILE A 19 -8.65 34.65 -13.66
C ILE A 19 -10.03 33.97 -13.60
N VAL A 20 -10.06 32.68 -13.22
CA VAL A 20 -11.31 31.90 -13.08
C VAL A 20 -12.16 32.40 -11.92
N ILE A 21 -11.57 32.64 -10.74
CA ILE A 21 -12.30 33.18 -9.58
C ILE A 21 -12.92 34.54 -9.91
N ARG A 22 -12.23 35.37 -10.70
CA ARG A 22 -12.72 36.67 -11.13
C ARG A 22 -13.89 36.56 -12.11
N LYS A 23 -13.85 35.62 -13.06
CA LYS A 23 -14.97 35.35 -13.98
C LYS A 23 -16.19 34.76 -13.27
N LEU A 24 -16.01 33.89 -12.28
CA LEU A 24 -17.11 33.31 -11.52
C LEU A 24 -17.78 34.32 -10.56
N ARG A 25 -17.04 35.31 -10.06
CA ARG A 25 -17.59 36.36 -9.18
C ARG A 25 -18.23 37.53 -9.92
N SER A 26 -18.02 37.69 -11.23
CA SER A 26 -18.70 38.73 -11.99
C SER A 26 -20.17 38.32 -12.23
N PRO A 27 -21.16 39.18 -11.93
CA PRO A 27 -22.55 38.88 -12.17
C PRO A 27 -22.83 38.99 -13.68
N SER A 28 -22.64 37.92 -14.45
CA SER A 28 -23.00 37.89 -15.86
C SER A 28 -24.43 37.38 -16.06
N LYS A 29 -25.13 38.01 -17.01
CA LYS A 29 -26.47 37.61 -17.44
C LYS A 29 -26.41 36.29 -18.19
N LYS A 30 -27.45 35.48 -18.00
CA LYS A 30 -27.72 34.17 -18.60
C LYS A 30 -27.48 34.16 -20.12
N GLU A 31 -26.38 33.55 -20.58
CA GLU A 31 -26.09 33.41 -22.01
C GLU A 31 -25.42 32.06 -22.36
N SER A 32 -26.23 31.14 -22.89
CA SER A 32 -25.99 29.98 -23.80
C SER A 32 -24.84 28.95 -23.61
N SER A 33 -24.98 27.84 -24.32
CA SER A 33 -24.16 26.61 -24.38
C SER A 33 -22.64 26.76 -24.60
N SER A 34 -22.16 27.97 -24.92
CA SER A 34 -20.73 28.27 -25.04
C SER A 34 -20.02 28.34 -23.68
N GLU A 35 -20.74 28.67 -22.60
CA GLU A 35 -20.17 28.80 -21.25
C GLU A 35 -19.64 27.45 -20.71
N GLY A 36 -20.31 26.34 -21.04
CA GLY A 36 -19.83 24.99 -20.71
C GLY A 36 -18.52 24.62 -21.42
N VAL A 37 -18.38 25.00 -22.69
CA VAL A 37 -17.16 24.78 -23.48
C VAL A 37 -16.02 25.63 -22.93
N ASP A 38 -16.31 26.88 -22.57
CA ASP A 38 -15.32 27.76 -21.94
C ASP A 38 -14.90 27.23 -20.57
N PHE A 39 -15.85 26.78 -19.74
CA PHE A 39 -15.57 26.18 -18.43
C PHE A 39 -14.66 24.95 -18.54
N CYS A 40 -14.91 24.06 -19.52
CA CYS A 40 -14.04 22.92 -19.80
C CYS A 40 -12.62 23.35 -20.19
N LYS A 41 -12.47 24.33 -21.09
CA LYS A 41 -11.16 24.86 -21.48
C LYS A 41 -10.40 25.48 -20.30
N TYR A 42 -11.10 26.17 -19.41
CA TYR A 42 -10.50 26.70 -18.18
C TYR A 42 -10.07 25.58 -17.22
N GLY A 43 -10.88 24.53 -17.07
CA GLY A 43 -10.52 23.35 -16.28
C GLY A 43 -9.27 22.64 -16.81
N GLU A 44 -9.13 22.53 -18.14
CA GLU A 44 -7.93 21.97 -18.77
C GLU A 44 -6.69 22.84 -18.53
N LEU A 45 -6.81 24.17 -18.61
CA LEU A 45 -5.70 25.09 -18.34
C LEU A 45 -5.24 25.05 -16.88
N ILE A 46 -6.18 25.00 -15.91
CA ILE A 46 -5.84 24.84 -14.49
C ILE A 46 -5.13 23.51 -14.25
N LYS A 47 -5.58 22.43 -14.91
CA LYS A 47 -4.92 21.12 -14.84
C LYS A 47 -3.48 21.19 -15.34
N LEU A 48 -3.25 21.86 -16.49
CA LEU A 48 -1.91 22.06 -17.05
C LEU A 48 -1.03 22.94 -16.14
N GLU A 49 -1.57 24.02 -15.57
CA GLU A 49 -0.85 24.90 -14.64
C GLU A 49 -0.38 24.14 -13.39
N LYS A 50 -1.25 23.29 -12.81
CA LYS A 50 -0.88 22.44 -11.67
C LYS A 50 0.18 21.40 -12.04
N MET A 51 0.10 20.80 -13.23
CA MET A 51 1.13 19.87 -13.72
C MET A 51 2.48 20.58 -13.91
N LEU A 52 2.49 21.80 -14.47
CA LEU A 52 3.71 22.59 -14.67
C LEU A 52 4.31 23.09 -13.34
N SER A 53 3.46 23.36 -12.35
CA SER A 53 3.88 23.78 -11.00
C SER A 53 4.37 22.62 -10.14
N GLY A 54 4.29 21.36 -10.62
CA GLY A 54 4.67 20.16 -9.86
C GLY A 54 3.72 19.83 -8.69
N ASP A 55 2.58 20.51 -8.59
CA ASP A 55 1.60 20.37 -7.49
C ASP A 55 0.55 19.28 -7.78
N VAL A 56 0.68 18.61 -8.94
CA VAL A 56 0.05 17.32 -9.19
C VAL A 56 1.06 16.27 -8.78
N ASN A 57 0.89 15.68 -7.59
CA ASN A 57 1.51 14.40 -7.29
C ASN A 57 1.15 13.45 -8.45
N ASP A 58 2.16 12.93 -9.14
CA ASP A 58 2.11 12.03 -10.28
C ASP A 58 1.46 10.66 -9.97
N MET A 59 0.27 10.66 -9.36
CA MET A 59 -0.41 9.45 -8.93
C MET A 59 -1.30 8.85 -10.03
N VAL A 60 -1.68 9.62 -11.06
CA VAL A 60 -2.66 9.17 -12.06
C VAL A 60 -2.05 8.85 -13.43
N LYS A 61 -0.84 9.31 -13.77
CA LYS A 61 -0.25 9.12 -15.11
C LYS A 61 0.94 8.16 -15.21
N VAL A 62 1.48 7.66 -14.09
CA VAL A 62 2.52 6.60 -14.11
C VAL A 62 1.90 5.20 -13.98
N ALA A 63 0.58 5.11 -13.78
CA ALA A 63 -0.12 3.84 -13.59
C ALA A 63 -0.22 2.96 -14.86
N SER A 64 0.15 3.46 -16.06
CA SER A 64 -0.08 2.74 -17.32
C SER A 64 1.16 2.26 -18.07
N ILE A 65 2.40 2.53 -17.62
CA ILE A 65 3.60 2.12 -18.39
C ILE A 65 4.58 1.21 -17.62
N ARG A 66 4.61 1.19 -16.27
CA ARG A 66 5.47 0.22 -15.54
C ARG A 66 5.14 -0.03 -14.06
N SER A 67 4.00 0.39 -13.53
CA SER A 67 3.64 -0.01 -12.17
C SER A 67 2.99 -1.39 -12.21
N LYS A 68 3.61 -2.37 -11.55
CA LYS A 68 2.94 -3.64 -11.25
C LYS A 68 1.60 -3.36 -10.60
N GLN A 69 0.55 -4.03 -11.05
CA GLN A 69 -0.77 -3.83 -10.44
C GLN A 69 -0.73 -4.37 -9.00
N PRO A 70 -1.50 -3.81 -8.05
CA PRO A 70 -1.51 -4.29 -6.66
C PRO A 70 -1.84 -5.78 -6.52
N TRP A 71 -2.67 -6.31 -7.42
CA TRP A 71 -3.05 -7.72 -7.49
C TRP A 71 -2.15 -8.55 -8.42
N GLU A 72 -1.09 -7.96 -8.97
CA GLU A 72 -0.15 -8.70 -9.81
C GLU A 72 0.52 -9.79 -8.97
N PRO A 73 0.46 -11.07 -9.41
CA PRO A 73 1.07 -12.15 -8.67
C PRO A 73 2.57 -11.92 -8.58
N ARG A 74 3.10 -11.92 -7.35
CA ARG A 74 4.53 -11.88 -7.08
C ARG A 74 4.97 -13.26 -6.64
N LEU A 75 5.93 -13.82 -7.39
CA LEU A 75 6.64 -15.01 -6.95
C LEU A 75 7.52 -14.62 -5.76
N VAL A 76 7.25 -15.21 -4.60
CA VAL A 76 8.03 -14.98 -3.37
C VAL A 76 9.00 -16.11 -3.11
N PHE A 77 8.64 -17.34 -3.50
CA PHE A 77 9.47 -18.52 -3.32
C PHE A 77 9.25 -19.52 -4.46
N GLU A 78 10.32 -20.17 -4.89
CA GLU A 78 10.32 -21.26 -5.86
C GLU A 78 10.67 -22.55 -5.11
N ASN A 79 10.07 -23.69 -5.51
CA ASN A 79 10.40 -25.03 -5.00
C ASN A 79 9.70 -25.51 -3.71
N THR A 80 8.40 -25.22 -3.54
CA THR A 80 7.56 -25.76 -2.44
C THR A 80 7.11 -27.21 -2.63
N LEU A 81 7.59 -27.91 -3.68
CA LEU A 81 7.01 -29.17 -4.19
C LEU A 81 7.07 -30.35 -3.21
N ALA A 82 7.80 -30.25 -2.10
CA ALA A 82 7.90 -31.31 -1.10
C ALA A 82 6.86 -31.23 0.03
N TRP A 83 6.13 -30.10 0.18
CA TRP A 83 5.25 -29.89 1.32
C TRP A 83 3.81 -29.58 0.90
N GLU A 84 2.87 -30.24 1.56
CA GLU A 84 1.46 -29.86 1.51
C GLU A 84 1.23 -28.66 2.44
N VAL A 85 1.03 -27.48 1.83
CA VAL A 85 0.83 -26.22 2.54
C VAL A 85 -0.63 -26.08 2.97
N ILE A 86 -0.85 -25.95 4.27
CA ILE A 86 -2.18 -25.74 4.86
C ILE A 86 -2.51 -24.25 4.91
N ASP A 87 -1.58 -23.45 5.43
CA ASP A 87 -1.77 -22.01 5.60
C ASP A 87 -0.42 -21.27 5.56
N SER A 88 -0.45 -19.96 5.33
CA SER A 88 0.75 -19.15 5.28
C SER A 88 0.47 -17.68 5.60
N ASP A 89 1.48 -17.00 6.15
CA ASP A 89 1.42 -15.55 6.38
C ASP A 89 2.80 -14.93 6.13
N THR A 90 2.81 -13.66 5.76
CA THR A 90 4.04 -12.91 5.51
C THR A 90 4.68 -12.48 6.82
N TRP A 91 6.02 -12.55 6.88
CA TRP A 91 6.80 -11.99 7.97
C TRP A 91 7.86 -11.04 7.42
N GLY A 92 7.59 -9.74 7.49
CA GLY A 92 8.39 -8.73 6.84
C GLY A 92 8.21 -8.72 5.32
N SER A 93 9.16 -8.15 4.59
CA SER A 93 9.01 -7.86 3.15
C SER A 93 9.44 -8.99 2.21
N ALA A 94 10.18 -9.98 2.72
CA ALA A 94 10.85 -10.99 1.89
C ALA A 94 10.80 -12.41 2.49
N SER A 95 10.04 -12.61 3.57
CA SER A 95 9.91 -13.91 4.20
C SER A 95 8.44 -14.29 4.38
N ILE A 96 8.15 -15.58 4.28
CA ILE A 96 6.83 -16.16 4.46
C ILE A 96 6.96 -17.29 5.48
N VAL A 97 6.02 -17.32 6.42
CA VAL A 97 5.85 -18.43 7.34
C VAL A 97 4.80 -19.36 6.77
N VAL A 98 5.12 -20.64 6.68
CA VAL A 98 4.28 -21.66 6.04
C VAL A 98 3.97 -22.77 7.05
N ALA A 99 2.68 -23.04 7.26
CA ALA A 99 2.21 -24.23 7.94
C ALA A 99 2.08 -25.37 6.93
N THR A 100 2.62 -26.51 7.31
CA THR A 100 2.63 -27.74 6.51
C THR A 100 1.91 -28.84 7.28
N GLU A 101 1.36 -29.83 6.59
CA GLU A 101 0.65 -30.93 7.26
C GLU A 101 1.58 -31.78 8.14
N ASP A 102 2.75 -32.14 7.62
CA ASP A 102 3.62 -33.15 8.25
C ASP A 102 4.90 -32.58 8.86
N THR A 103 5.35 -31.40 8.42
CA THR A 103 6.64 -30.82 8.83
C THR A 103 6.51 -29.67 9.84
N GLY A 104 5.28 -29.28 10.20
CA GLY A 104 5.02 -28.20 11.15
C GLY A 104 5.09 -26.82 10.49
N VAL A 105 5.79 -25.87 11.11
CA VAL A 105 5.92 -24.49 10.59
C VAL A 105 7.33 -24.24 10.10
N ILE A 106 7.43 -23.71 8.87
CA ILE A 106 8.69 -23.41 8.20
C ILE A 106 8.72 -21.93 7.85
N LEU A 107 9.84 -21.27 8.13
CA LEU A 107 10.17 -19.96 7.60
C LEU A 107 10.84 -20.11 6.24
N LEU A 108 10.22 -19.54 5.22
CA LEU A 108 10.80 -19.38 3.90
C LEU A 108 11.37 -17.97 3.78
N SER A 109 12.68 -17.90 3.59
CA SER A 109 13.41 -16.68 3.23
C SER A 109 14.20 -16.94 1.96
N THR A 110 14.79 -15.90 1.37
CA THR A 110 15.41 -15.95 0.04
C THR A 110 16.47 -17.05 -0.06
N GLY A 111 16.10 -18.21 -0.64
CA GLY A 111 16.96 -19.40 -0.75
C GLY A 111 17.15 -20.21 0.52
N LEU A 112 16.41 -19.93 1.60
CA LEU A 112 16.52 -20.61 2.89
C LEU A 112 15.15 -21.08 3.39
N SER A 113 15.09 -22.32 3.84
CA SER A 113 13.94 -22.90 4.54
C SER A 113 14.36 -23.31 5.94
N VAL A 114 13.83 -22.66 6.97
CA VAL A 114 14.18 -22.90 8.37
C VAL A 114 12.96 -23.44 9.12
N PRO A 115 12.96 -24.67 9.64
CA PRO A 115 11.88 -25.15 10.49
C PRO A 115 11.86 -24.35 11.79
N ILE A 116 10.70 -23.78 12.13
CA ILE A 116 10.49 -23.01 13.37
C ILE A 116 9.84 -23.89 14.44
N PHE A 117 8.82 -24.66 14.04
CA PHE A 117 8.06 -25.51 14.94
C PHE A 117 7.96 -26.91 14.35
N GLU A 118 8.32 -27.92 15.13
CA GLU A 118 8.16 -29.33 14.75
C GLU A 118 6.69 -29.77 14.84
N ALA A 119 6.29 -30.72 13.98
CA ALA A 119 4.94 -31.24 13.89
C ALA A 119 4.56 -32.13 15.09
N ASN A 120 4.27 -31.51 16.23
CA ASN A 120 3.68 -32.20 17.39
C ASN A 120 2.15 -32.13 17.41
N ALA A 121 1.55 -31.26 16.60
CA ALA A 121 0.12 -31.03 16.49
C ALA A 121 -0.21 -30.53 15.08
N ARG A 122 -1.41 -30.84 14.58
CA ARG A 122 -1.87 -30.34 13.28
C ARG A 122 -2.17 -28.85 13.37
N ILE A 123 -1.57 -28.07 12.48
CA ILE A 123 -1.81 -26.62 12.40
C ILE A 123 -2.90 -26.38 11.38
N HIS A 124 -4.00 -25.73 11.80
CA HIS A 124 -5.10 -25.40 10.90
C HIS A 124 -4.99 -23.99 10.33
N GLN A 125 -4.42 -23.07 11.10
CA GLN A 125 -4.32 -21.67 10.72
C GLN A 125 -3.15 -21.04 11.45
N LEU A 126 -2.46 -20.10 10.79
CA LEU A 126 -1.46 -19.25 11.41
C LEU A 126 -1.69 -17.77 11.07
N ALA A 127 -1.12 -16.90 11.89
CA ALA A 127 -1.16 -15.47 11.67
C ALA A 127 0.07 -14.80 12.30
N VAL A 128 0.77 -14.01 11.49
CA VAL A 128 1.86 -13.14 11.91
C VAL A 128 1.29 -11.72 12.03
N ARG A 129 1.38 -11.13 13.22
CA ARG A 129 0.91 -9.77 13.50
C ARG A 129 2.09 -8.93 13.93
N GLU A 130 2.86 -8.47 12.95
CA GLU A 130 4.08 -7.69 13.16
C GLU A 130 3.84 -6.42 13.98
N HIS A 131 2.71 -5.75 13.76
CA HIS A 131 2.35 -4.54 14.52
C HIS A 131 2.25 -4.79 16.03
N PHE A 132 1.82 -5.99 16.43
CA PHE A 132 1.71 -6.38 17.83
C PHE A 132 2.90 -7.21 18.32
N GLY A 133 3.84 -7.57 17.43
CA GLY A 133 4.94 -8.44 17.78
C GLY A 133 4.52 -9.87 18.11
N LEU A 134 3.39 -10.35 17.56
CA LEU A 134 2.83 -11.67 17.90
C LEU A 134 2.78 -12.62 16.71
N PHE A 135 3.10 -13.88 16.97
CA PHE A 135 2.77 -15.03 16.14
C PHE A 135 1.65 -15.81 16.80
N LEU A 136 0.66 -16.19 16.02
CA LEU A 136 -0.51 -16.95 16.45
C LEU A 136 -0.60 -18.19 15.58
N ALA A 137 -0.89 -19.34 16.18
CA ALA A 137 -1.30 -20.50 15.42
C ALA A 137 -2.40 -21.28 16.15
N ARG A 138 -3.37 -21.75 15.38
CA ARG A 138 -4.39 -22.67 15.85
C ARG A 138 -3.89 -24.09 15.61
N ILE A 139 -3.77 -24.83 16.71
CA ILE A 139 -3.33 -26.22 16.71
C ILE A 139 -4.43 -27.12 17.22
N ASP A 140 -4.57 -28.29 16.60
CA ASP A 140 -5.45 -29.34 17.08
C ASP A 140 -4.60 -30.49 17.64
N LYS A 141 -4.80 -30.79 18.92
CA LYS A 141 -4.18 -31.91 19.64
C LYS A 141 -5.26 -32.93 20.00
N GLY A 142 -5.69 -33.71 19.01
CA GLY A 142 -6.72 -34.72 19.19
C GLY A 142 -8.12 -34.10 19.32
N LYS A 143 -8.75 -34.23 20.50
CA LYS A 143 -10.10 -33.70 20.74
C LYS A 143 -10.14 -32.22 21.11
N GLU A 144 -9.00 -31.65 21.48
CA GLU A 144 -8.90 -30.27 21.94
C GLU A 144 -8.23 -29.40 20.87
N SER A 145 -8.87 -28.29 20.52
CA SER A 145 -8.29 -27.22 19.69
C SER A 145 -7.71 -26.15 20.61
N SER A 146 -6.45 -25.79 20.41
CA SER A 146 -5.74 -24.78 21.20
C SER A 146 -5.18 -23.67 20.32
N LEU A 147 -5.08 -22.46 20.88
CA LEU A 147 -4.39 -21.34 20.27
C LEU A 147 -3.02 -21.19 20.94
N ILE A 148 -1.95 -21.26 20.16
CA ILE A 148 -0.60 -20.94 20.61
C ILE A 148 -0.26 -19.51 20.22
N VAL A 149 0.40 -18.81 21.13
CA VAL A 149 0.82 -17.42 20.97
C VAL A 149 2.29 -17.32 21.34
N PHE A 150 3.09 -16.76 20.45
CA PHE A 150 4.51 -16.53 20.65
C PHE A 150 4.86 -15.07 20.38
N ALA A 151 5.81 -14.54 21.13
CA ALA A 151 6.40 -13.25 20.79
C ALA A 151 7.31 -13.41 19.57
N LEU A 152 7.16 -12.51 18.58
CA LEU A 152 8.00 -12.50 17.38
C LEU A 152 9.47 -12.21 17.70
N ALA A 153 9.74 -11.51 18.81
CA ALA A 153 11.11 -11.26 19.26
C ALA A 153 11.82 -12.57 19.64
N ASP A 154 11.15 -13.42 20.42
CA ASP A 154 11.68 -14.71 20.85
C ASP A 154 11.88 -15.64 19.64
N LEU A 155 10.92 -15.63 18.72
CA LEU A 155 11.01 -16.36 17.45
C LEU A 155 12.19 -15.90 16.60
N ARG A 156 12.44 -14.59 16.49
CA ARG A 156 13.61 -14.06 15.77
C ARG A 156 14.91 -14.50 16.42
N LEU A 157 14.97 -14.47 17.75
CA LEU A 157 16.14 -14.90 18.49
C LEU A 157 16.40 -16.39 18.24
N ALA A 158 15.38 -17.23 18.37
CA ALA A 158 15.48 -18.67 18.14
C ALA A 158 15.98 -18.99 16.72
N VAL A 159 15.43 -18.34 15.70
CA VAL A 159 15.86 -18.51 14.30
C VAL A 159 17.33 -18.10 14.09
N GLN A 160 17.84 -17.12 14.85
CA GLN A 160 19.22 -16.66 14.75
C GLN A 160 20.21 -17.55 15.52
N THR A 161 19.79 -18.14 16.64
CA THR A 161 20.66 -18.92 17.53
C THR A 161 20.74 -20.40 17.18
N GLY A 162 19.81 -20.92 16.37
CA GLY A 162 19.67 -22.35 16.10
C GLY A 162 19.13 -23.09 17.32
#